data_AF-A0A3B3TS38-F1
#
_entry.id   AF-A0A3B3TS38-F1
#
_cell.length_a   1.000
_cell.length_b   1.000
_cell.length_c   1.000
_cell.angle_alpha   90.00
_cell.angle_beta   90.00
_cell.angle_gamma   90.00
#
_symmetry.space_group_name_H-M   'P 1'
#
loop_
_entity.id
_entity.type
_entity.pdbx_description
1 polymer ?
#
loop_
_entity_poly.entity_id
_entity_poly.type
_entity_poly.pdbx_seq_one_letter_code
_entity_poly.pdbx_strand_id
1 'polypeptide(L)'
;LKTAGQRRVLDEATRQRRLTRQLEALEKDNFQDDPLSSLPPPGPTARLPAFKKKRRKTRGDHFKQRFRKNFTTLLEEENLSERAEPNYLSAAAPPSSLPPRLFCCVCGFPSHYTCTTCGGRYCSSRCLLTHRETRCLKWTL
;
A
#
# COMPACT_ATOMS: atom_id res chain seq x y z
N LEU A 1 -34.54 11.89 -22.75
CA LEU A 1 -33.15 12.30 -22.40
C LEU A 1 -32.99 12.29 -20.89
N LYS A 2 -32.42 11.21 -20.31
CA LYS A 2 -32.20 11.12 -18.86
C LYS A 2 -31.09 12.11 -18.47
N THR A 3 -31.43 13.12 -17.69
CA THR A 3 -30.47 14.02 -17.04
C THR A 3 -29.51 13.17 -16.22
N ALA A 4 -28.26 13.08 -16.67
CA ALA A 4 -27.19 12.43 -15.94
C ALA A 4 -27.09 13.10 -14.56
N GLY A 5 -27.47 12.36 -13.51
CA GLY A 5 -27.45 12.85 -12.14
C GLY A 5 -26.12 13.53 -11.84
N GLN A 6 -26.19 14.73 -11.26
CA GLN A 6 -25.03 15.51 -10.84
C GLN A 6 -24.09 14.60 -10.03
N ARG A 7 -22.97 14.21 -10.64
CA ARG A 7 -21.99 13.35 -9.97
C ARG A 7 -21.37 14.17 -8.84
N ARG A 8 -21.51 13.67 -7.60
CA ARG A 8 -20.99 14.32 -6.39
C ARG A 8 -19.50 14.64 -6.57
N VAL A 9 -19.17 15.92 -6.57
CA VAL A 9 -17.78 16.41 -6.53
C VAL A 9 -17.33 16.35 -5.08
N LEU A 10 -16.24 15.65 -4.79
CA LEU A 10 -15.62 15.71 -3.46
C LEU A 10 -14.72 16.93 -3.36
N ASP A 11 -14.68 17.56 -2.20
CA ASP A 11 -13.71 18.60 -1.85
C ASP A 11 -12.36 17.98 -1.49
N GLU A 12 -11.33 18.82 -1.42
CA GLU A 12 -9.95 18.36 -1.19
C GLU A 12 -9.76 17.72 0.19
N ALA A 13 -10.37 18.29 1.24
CA ALA A 13 -10.26 17.74 2.58
C ALA A 13 -10.89 16.35 2.66
N THR A 14 -12.03 16.13 2.02
CA THR A 14 -12.65 14.79 1.97
C THR A 14 -11.79 13.81 1.18
N ARG A 15 -11.12 14.24 0.09
CA ARG A 15 -10.18 13.39 -0.65
C ARG A 15 -9.01 12.95 0.24
N GLN A 16 -8.40 13.89 0.96
CA GLN A 16 -7.27 13.61 1.85
C GLN A 16 -7.66 12.64 2.97
N ARG A 17 -8.78 12.88 3.67
CA ARG A 17 -9.27 11.98 4.74
C ARG A 17 -9.50 10.55 4.25
N ARG A 18 -10.02 10.40 3.03
CA ARG A 18 -10.23 9.08 2.41
C ARG A 18 -8.92 8.37 2.10
N LEU A 19 -7.93 9.10 1.57
CA LEU A 19 -6.59 8.55 1.32
C LEU A 19 -5.94 8.06 2.62
N THR A 20 -5.99 8.86 3.69
CA THR A 20 -5.44 8.49 5.00
C THR A 20 -6.08 7.21 5.53
N ARG A 21 -7.42 7.09 5.50
CA ARG A 21 -8.11 5.87 5.92
C ARG A 21 -7.67 4.64 5.15
N GLN A 22 -7.45 4.76 3.83
CA GLN A 22 -7.00 3.64 3.02
C GLN A 22 -5.59 3.20 3.41
N LEU A 23 -4.68 4.15 3.66
CA LEU A 23 -3.33 3.85 4.14
C LEU A 23 -3.37 3.12 5.48
N GLU A 24 -4.20 3.60 6.42
CA GLU A 24 -4.40 2.94 7.71
C GLU A 24 -4.95 1.50 7.58
N ALA A 25 -5.85 1.26 6.61
CA ALA A 25 -6.39 -0.08 6.36
C ALA A 25 -5.31 -1.02 5.82
N LEU A 26 -4.50 -0.55 4.85
CA LEU A 26 -3.37 -1.32 4.31
C LEU A 26 -2.30 -1.59 5.38
N GLU A 27 -2.07 -0.65 6.30
CA GLU A 27 -1.16 -0.87 7.43
C GLU A 27 -1.68 -1.96 8.39
N LYS A 28 -2.99 -2.01 8.66
CA LYS A 28 -3.59 -3.04 9.51
C LYS A 28 -3.49 -4.44 8.92
N ASP A 29 -3.61 -4.58 7.61
CA ASP A 29 -3.54 -5.88 6.93
C ASP A 29 -2.15 -6.53 6.99
N ASN A 30 -1.08 -5.74 7.17
CA ASN A 30 0.28 -6.26 7.31
C ASN A 30 0.49 -7.14 8.57
N PHE A 31 -0.39 -7.04 9.57
CA PHE A 31 -0.22 -7.69 10.88
C PHE A 31 -1.34 -8.69 11.22
N GLN A 32 -2.10 -9.13 10.22
CA GLN A 32 -3.01 -10.27 10.39
C GLN A 32 -2.20 -11.56 10.54
N ASP A 33 -2.66 -12.47 11.41
CA ASP A 33 -2.09 -13.82 11.49
C ASP A 33 -2.17 -14.48 10.11
N ASP A 34 -1.04 -15.04 9.64
CA ASP A 34 -1.01 -15.79 8.38
C ASP A 34 -2.10 -16.87 8.45
N PRO A 35 -3.13 -16.85 7.58
CA PRO A 35 -4.20 -17.84 7.60
C PRO A 35 -3.68 -19.27 7.43
N LEU A 36 -2.46 -19.42 6.91
CA LEU A 36 -1.76 -20.69 6.73
C LEU A 36 -0.86 -21.06 7.93
N SER A 37 -0.72 -20.19 8.94
CA SER A 37 0.09 -20.47 10.14
C SER A 37 -0.45 -21.63 10.98
N SER A 38 -1.75 -21.91 10.89
CA SER A 38 -2.39 -23.04 11.58
C SER A 38 -2.43 -24.31 10.73
N LEU A 39 -2.07 -24.23 9.45
CA LEU A 39 -2.06 -25.40 8.58
C LEU A 39 -0.85 -26.29 8.87
N PRO A 40 -1.04 -27.61 8.94
CA PRO A 40 0.07 -28.53 9.01
C PRO A 40 0.95 -28.37 7.75
N PRO A 41 2.29 -28.46 7.88
CA PRO A 41 3.18 -28.31 6.75
C PRO A 41 2.80 -29.30 5.63
N PRO A 42 2.87 -28.90 4.34
CA PRO A 42 2.49 -29.76 3.24
C PRO A 42 3.25 -31.08 3.32
N GLY A 43 2.51 -32.18 3.22
CA GLY A 43 3.07 -33.53 3.20
C GLY A 43 4.07 -33.74 2.05
N PRO A 44 4.85 -34.83 2.09
CA PRO A 44 5.98 -35.09 1.19
C PRO A 44 5.63 -35.24 -0.31
N THR A 45 4.36 -35.08 -0.69
CA THR A 45 3.84 -35.19 -2.06
C THR A 45 3.85 -33.87 -2.82
N ALA A 46 4.03 -32.71 -2.17
CA ALA A 46 4.22 -31.42 -2.84
C ALA A 46 5.70 -31.21 -3.28
N ARG A 47 6.21 -32.08 -4.17
CA ARG A 47 7.57 -31.96 -4.71
C ARG A 47 7.58 -31.05 -5.94
N LEU A 48 7.91 -29.77 -5.73
CA LEU A 48 8.57 -28.97 -6.78
C LEU A 48 9.98 -29.56 -7.05
N PRO A 49 10.55 -29.40 -8.27
CA PRO A 49 11.83 -30.01 -8.64
C PRO A 49 12.95 -29.65 -7.64
N ALA A 50 13.65 -30.68 -7.18
CA ALA A 50 14.56 -30.61 -6.04
C ALA A 50 15.88 -29.89 -6.36
N PHE A 51 15.99 -28.61 -6.00
CA PHE A 51 17.30 -28.00 -5.73
C PHE A 51 17.86 -28.56 -4.41
N LYS A 52 19.14 -28.98 -4.42
CA LYS A 52 19.85 -29.62 -3.29
C LYS A 52 19.65 -28.83 -1.98
N LYS A 53 18.81 -29.34 -1.08
CA LYS A 53 18.50 -28.72 0.22
C LYS A 53 19.66 -28.91 1.20
N LYS A 54 20.47 -27.86 1.38
CA LYS A 54 21.35 -27.72 2.57
C LYS A 54 20.45 -27.79 3.81
N ARG A 55 20.74 -28.68 4.78
CA ARG A 55 19.98 -28.81 6.04
C ARG A 55 19.79 -27.43 6.66
N ARG A 56 18.55 -26.92 6.60
CA ARG A 56 18.17 -25.67 7.24
C ARG A 56 18.17 -25.95 8.74
N LYS A 57 19.19 -25.46 9.45
CA LYS A 57 19.23 -25.47 10.92
C LYS A 57 17.90 -24.92 11.43
N THR A 58 17.24 -25.64 12.32
CA THR A 58 16.03 -25.19 13.01
C THR A 58 16.39 -23.94 13.80
N ARG A 59 16.23 -22.77 13.18
CA ARG A 59 16.36 -21.48 13.86
C ARG A 59 15.26 -21.45 14.90
N GLY A 60 15.67 -21.38 16.17
CA GLY A 60 14.79 -21.52 17.34
C GLY A 60 13.62 -20.54 17.36
N ASP A 61 12.71 -20.77 18.29
CA ASP A 61 11.41 -20.09 18.46
C ASP A 61 11.49 -18.55 18.46
N HIS A 62 12.62 -18.00 18.91
CA HIS A 62 12.98 -16.58 18.80
C HIS A 62 12.91 -16.01 17.37
N PHE A 63 13.12 -16.84 16.34
CA PHE A 63 12.96 -16.42 14.95
C PHE A 63 11.50 -16.12 14.64
N LYS A 64 10.54 -16.92 15.12
CA LYS A 64 9.10 -16.67 14.95
C LYS A 64 8.63 -15.47 15.78
N GLN A 65 9.20 -15.28 16.97
CA GLN A 65 8.84 -14.16 17.85
C GLN A 65 9.28 -12.80 17.29
N ARG A 66 10.39 -12.73 16.55
CA ARG A 66 10.80 -11.51 15.81
C ARG A 66 9.83 -11.11 14.70
N PHE A 67 9.08 -12.04 14.11
CA PHE A 67 8.08 -11.76 13.08
C PHE A 67 6.65 -11.60 13.63
N ARG A 68 6.46 -11.72 14.95
CA ARG A 68 5.17 -11.48 15.62
C ARG A 68 5.00 -10.08 16.16
N LYS A 69 6.08 -9.29 16.19
CA LYS A 69 6.02 -7.88 16.61
C LYS A 69 5.59 -7.05 15.42
N ASN A 70 4.57 -6.21 15.62
CA ASN A 70 4.21 -5.26 14.59
C ASN A 70 5.28 -4.16 14.48
N PHE A 71 5.25 -3.43 13.38
CA PHE A 71 6.23 -2.38 13.13
C PHE A 71 6.25 -1.33 14.26
N THR A 72 5.09 -0.99 14.82
CA THR A 72 4.96 -0.07 15.96
C THR A 72 5.71 -0.58 17.20
N THR A 73 5.57 -1.85 17.55
CA THR A 73 6.29 -2.47 18.67
C THR A 73 7.79 -2.49 18.42
N LEU A 74 8.23 -2.74 17.17
CA LEU A 74 9.65 -2.68 16.82
C LEU A 74 10.22 -1.26 16.94
N LEU A 75 9.42 -0.23 16.63
CA LEU A 75 9.81 1.17 16.83
C LEU A 75 9.88 1.55 18.31
N GLU A 76 8.91 1.14 19.12
CA GLU A 76 8.91 1.38 20.57
C GLU A 76 10.13 0.73 21.24
N GLU A 77 10.49 -0.49 20.83
CA GLU A 77 11.67 -1.21 21.34
C GLU A 77 13.01 -0.60 20.93
N GLU A 78 13.04 0.09 19.78
CA GLU A 78 14.26 0.76 19.33
C GLU A 78 14.63 1.97 20.19
N ASN A 79 13.70 2.42 21.05
CA ASN A 79 13.83 3.55 21.96
C ASN A 79 14.50 4.76 21.28
N LEU A 80 13.85 5.27 20.23
CA LEU A 80 14.41 6.28 19.31
C LEU A 80 14.97 7.53 20.00
N SER A 81 14.54 7.84 21.22
CA SER A 81 15.04 8.95 22.04
C SER A 81 16.46 8.73 22.59
N GLU A 82 16.88 7.48 22.79
CA GLU A 82 18.20 7.13 23.33
C GLU A 82 19.23 6.85 22.22
N ARG A 83 18.78 6.58 21.00
CA ARG A 83 19.65 6.31 19.86
C ARG A 83 20.07 7.59 19.14
N ALA A 84 21.38 7.74 18.95
CA ALA A 84 21.94 8.80 18.12
C ALA A 84 21.48 8.65 16.66
N GLU A 85 21.20 9.78 16.01
CA GLU A 85 20.78 9.82 14.60
C GLU A 85 21.87 9.31 13.65
N PRO A 86 21.51 8.72 12.49
CA PRO A 86 20.14 8.58 11.93
C PRO A 86 19.38 7.34 12.42
N ASN A 87 18.10 7.51 12.76
CA ASN A 87 17.16 6.46 13.15
C ASN A 87 15.97 6.38 12.17
N TYR A 88 14.97 5.53 12.42
CA TYR A 88 13.84 5.37 11.51
C TYR A 88 13.08 6.70 11.23
N LEU A 89 12.95 7.57 12.22
CA LEU A 89 12.23 8.85 12.06
C LEU A 89 13.08 9.93 11.39
N SER A 90 14.39 9.94 11.64
CA SER A 90 15.29 10.95 11.08
C SER A 90 15.88 10.59 9.72
N ALA A 91 15.84 9.32 9.32
CA ALA A 91 16.20 8.86 7.97
C ALA A 91 15.13 9.20 6.92
N ALA A 92 14.62 10.44 6.92
CA ALA A 92 13.66 10.94 5.95
C ALA A 92 14.38 11.68 4.81
N ALA A 93 13.97 11.42 3.57
CA ALA A 93 14.42 12.22 2.44
C ALA A 93 13.83 13.63 2.53
N PRO A 94 14.60 14.68 2.17
CA PRO A 94 14.05 16.03 2.08
C PRO A 94 12.97 16.11 0.98
N PRO A 95 12.07 17.11 1.04
CA PRO A 95 11.08 17.32 0.00
C PRO A 95 11.73 17.52 -1.36
N SER A 96 11.04 17.07 -2.42
CA SER A 96 11.53 17.21 -3.80
C SER A 96 11.79 18.68 -4.15
N SER A 97 12.97 18.97 -4.69
CA SER A 97 13.31 20.27 -5.28
C SER A 97 12.72 20.46 -6.69
N LEU A 98 12.16 19.40 -7.28
CA LEU A 98 11.60 19.39 -8.63
C LEU A 98 10.06 19.37 -8.59
N PRO A 99 9.40 20.00 -9.58
CA PRO A 99 7.95 20.01 -9.66
C PRO A 99 7.37 18.61 -9.89
N PRO A 100 6.17 18.31 -9.36
CA PRO A 100 5.53 17.01 -9.51
C PRO A 100 5.17 16.73 -10.96
N ARG A 101 5.46 15.51 -11.42
CA ARG A 101 5.03 15.02 -12.74
C ARG A 101 3.65 14.38 -12.63
N LEU A 102 2.78 14.73 -13.56
CA LEU A 102 1.38 14.34 -13.53
C LEU A 102 1.14 13.24 -14.55
N PHE A 103 0.84 12.04 -14.07
CA PHE A 103 0.63 10.86 -14.91
C PHE A 103 -0.83 10.41 -14.87
N CYS A 104 -1.26 9.83 -15.98
CA CYS A 104 -2.58 9.21 -16.11
C CYS A 104 -2.64 7.96 -15.24
N CYS A 105 -3.62 7.87 -14.34
CA CYS A 105 -3.83 6.70 -13.47
C CYS A 105 -4.28 5.43 -14.21
N VAL A 106 -4.59 5.54 -15.51
CA VAL A 106 -5.04 4.41 -16.35
C VAL A 106 -3.88 3.81 -17.15
N CYS A 107 -3.06 4.65 -17.78
CA CYS A 107 -2.04 4.21 -18.74
C CYS A 107 -0.61 4.75 -18.47
N GLY A 108 -0.41 5.59 -17.47
CA GLY A 108 0.91 6.10 -17.09
C GLY A 108 1.47 7.24 -17.95
N PHE A 109 0.87 7.58 -19.09
CA PHE A 109 1.29 8.74 -19.91
C PHE A 109 1.04 10.08 -19.22
N PRO A 110 1.72 11.17 -19.62
CA PRO A 110 1.46 12.51 -19.10
C PRO A 110 -0.02 12.87 -19.15
N SER A 111 -0.53 13.40 -18.04
CA SER A 111 -1.92 13.77 -17.88
C SER A 111 -2.09 15.28 -17.93
N HIS A 112 -3.05 15.73 -18.74
CA HIS A 112 -3.45 17.13 -18.82
C HIS A 112 -4.77 17.41 -18.09
N TYR A 113 -5.52 16.37 -17.71
CA TYR A 113 -6.87 16.50 -17.18
C TYR A 113 -7.05 15.87 -15.81
N THR A 114 -8.01 16.39 -15.06
CA THR A 114 -8.36 15.94 -13.71
C THR A 114 -9.82 15.57 -13.64
N CYS A 115 -10.13 14.41 -13.07
CA CYS A 115 -11.48 13.98 -12.82
C CYS A 115 -12.13 14.89 -11.76
N THR A 116 -13.24 15.52 -12.09
CA THR A 116 -13.96 16.43 -11.17
C THR A 116 -14.54 15.72 -9.96
N THR A 117 -14.78 14.41 -10.02
CA THR A 117 -15.38 13.64 -8.92
C THR A 117 -14.36 13.30 -7.83
N CYS A 118 -13.20 12.75 -8.22
CA CYS A 118 -12.21 12.20 -7.26
C CYS A 118 -10.81 12.80 -7.38
N GLY A 119 -10.56 13.75 -8.29
CA GLY A 119 -9.23 14.33 -8.49
C GLY A 119 -8.25 13.45 -9.27
N GLY A 120 -8.65 12.24 -9.69
CA GLY A 120 -7.79 11.34 -10.46
C GLY A 120 -7.36 11.92 -11.81
N ARG A 121 -6.08 11.78 -12.14
CA ARG A 121 -5.47 12.27 -13.38
C ARG A 121 -5.71 11.34 -14.57
N TYR A 122 -6.03 11.90 -15.74
CA TYR A 122 -6.18 11.16 -17.00
C TYR A 122 -5.63 11.92 -18.21
N CYS A 123 -5.26 11.19 -19.27
CA CYS A 123 -4.69 11.80 -20.50
C CYS A 123 -5.72 12.00 -21.62
N SER A 124 -6.78 11.19 -21.70
CA SER A 124 -7.77 11.24 -22.78
C SER A 124 -9.17 10.85 -22.31
N SER A 125 -10.19 11.14 -23.12
CA SER A 125 -11.58 10.74 -22.88
C SER A 125 -11.73 9.23 -22.69
N ARG A 126 -10.99 8.42 -23.46
CA ARG A 126 -10.95 6.95 -23.30
C ARG A 126 -10.48 6.57 -21.90
N CYS A 127 -9.40 7.18 -21.42
CA CYS A 127 -8.93 6.94 -20.05
C CYS A 127 -9.92 7.46 -19.01
N LEU A 128 -10.64 8.55 -19.27
CA LEU A 128 -11.70 9.02 -18.37
C LEU A 128 -12.86 8.01 -18.23
N LEU A 129 -13.27 7.37 -19.33
CA LEU A 129 -14.30 6.32 -19.29
C LEU A 129 -13.84 5.12 -18.46
N THR A 130 -12.66 4.57 -18.78
CA THR A 130 -12.09 3.46 -18.01
C THR A 130 -11.87 3.83 -16.54
N HIS A 131 -11.42 5.06 -16.28
CA HIS A 131 -11.30 5.58 -14.92
C HIS A 131 -12.65 5.56 -14.20
N ARG A 132 -13.71 6.09 -14.82
CA ARG A 132 -15.06 6.13 -14.23
C ARG A 132 -15.62 4.75 -13.91
N GLU A 133 -15.35 3.76 -14.74
CA GLU A 133 -15.85 2.39 -14.57
C GLU A 133 -15.08 1.61 -13.50
N THR A 134 -13.75 1.75 -13.46
CA THR A 134 -12.89 0.80 -12.72
C THR A 134 -12.08 1.42 -11.58
N ARG A 135 -11.95 2.75 -11.53
CA ARG A 135 -11.01 3.44 -10.62
C ARG A 135 -11.65 4.60 -9.84
N CYS A 136 -12.66 5.26 -10.38
CA CYS A 136 -13.25 6.45 -9.78
C CYS A 136 -13.91 6.09 -8.45
N LEU A 137 -13.45 6.74 -7.38
CA LEU A 137 -13.85 6.47 -6.00
C LEU A 137 -13.53 5.07 -5.46
N LYS A 138 -12.96 4.15 -6.26
CA LYS A 138 -12.63 2.78 -5.84
C LYS A 138 -11.49 2.74 -4.81
N TRP A 139 -10.44 3.50 -5.06
CA TRP A 139 -9.24 3.60 -4.21
C TRP A 139 -9.19 4.92 -3.45
N THR A 140 -10.34 5.55 -3.23
CA THR A 140 -10.50 6.68 -2.29
C THR A 140 -11.68 6.36 -1.36
N LEU A 141 -11.83 5.08 -1.02
CA LEU A 141 -12.74 4.52 -0.03
C LEU A 141 -11.89 3.81 1.01
#